data_AF-A0A6G9J247-F1
#
_entry.id   AF-A0A6G9J247-F1
#
_cell.length_a   1.000
_cell.length_b   1.000
_cell.length_c   1.000
_cell.angle_alpha   90.00
_cell.angle_beta   90.00
_cell.angle_gamma   90.00
#
_symmetry.space_group_name_H-M   'P 1'
#
loop_
_entity.id
_entity.type
_entity.pdbx_description
1 polymer ?
#
loop_
_entity_poly.entity_id
_entity_poly.type
_entity_poly.pdbx_seq_one_letter_code
_entity_poly.pdbx_strand_id
1 'polypeptide(L)' 'MILDNRGLEPPQPMMRTLAALGKLQPGETLTIINDRRPMFLYEQLDELGYKYETTEREDGSFQITITKG' A
#
# COMPACT_ATOMS: atom_id res chain seq x y z
N MET A 1 2.65 -4.55 -9.83
CA MET A 1 2.14 -3.22 -10.26
C MET A 1 2.67 -2.15 -9.31
N ILE A 2 2.82 -0.87 -9.72
CA ILE A 2 3.22 0.24 -8.84
C ILE A 2 2.13 1.33 -8.83
N LEU A 3 1.78 1.85 -7.66
CA LEU A 3 0.93 3.04 -7.49
C LEU A 3 1.65 4.13 -6.69
N ASP A 4 1.85 5.28 -7.31
CA ASP A 4 2.29 6.49 -6.60
C ASP A 4 1.06 7.20 -6.03
N ASN A 5 1.02 7.32 -4.69
CA ASN A 5 -0.03 8.00 -3.95
C ASN A 5 0.48 9.30 -3.28
N ARG A 6 1.70 9.76 -3.61
CA ARG A 6 2.22 11.03 -3.10
C ARG A 6 1.37 12.20 -3.60
N GLY A 7 1.22 13.22 -2.76
CA GLY A 7 0.37 14.39 -2.98
C GLY A 7 -1.13 14.16 -2.83
N LEU A 8 -1.57 12.94 -2.51
CA LEU A 8 -2.98 12.65 -2.27
C LEU A 8 -3.35 12.86 -0.80
N GLU A 9 -4.45 13.57 -0.59
CA GLU A 9 -4.99 13.81 0.76
C GLU A 9 -5.75 12.57 1.29
N PRO A 10 -5.74 12.32 2.62
CA PRO A 10 -6.58 11.30 3.22
C PRO A 10 -8.08 11.51 2.89
N PRO A 11 -8.85 10.43 2.61
CA PRO A 11 -8.48 9.01 2.66
C PRO A 11 -8.00 8.43 1.31
N GLN A 12 -7.69 9.27 0.32
CA GLN A 12 -7.50 8.84 -1.07
C GLN A 12 -6.37 7.80 -1.28
N PRO A 13 -5.16 7.93 -0.67
CA PRO A 13 -4.11 6.91 -0.80
C PRO A 13 -4.58 5.51 -0.42
N MET A 14 -5.32 5.42 0.68
CA MET A 14 -5.83 4.16 1.23
C MET A 14 -6.90 3.57 0.32
N MET A 15 -7.89 4.37 -0.09
CA MET A 15 -8.96 3.91 -0.97
C MET A 15 -8.44 3.40 -2.32
N ARG A 16 -7.49 4.13 -2.93
CA ARG A 16 -6.84 3.70 -4.18
C ARG A 16 -6.10 2.38 -4.01
N THR A 17 -5.36 2.24 -2.91
CA THR A 17 -4.60 1.01 -2.63
C THR A 17 -5.53 -0.19 -2.46
N LEU A 18 -6.56 -0.08 -1.61
CA LEU A 18 -7.50 -1.18 -1.37
C LEU A 18 -8.28 -1.58 -2.64
N ALA A 19 -8.69 -0.60 -3.45
CA ALA A 19 -9.35 -0.86 -4.73
C ALA A 19 -8.45 -1.60 -5.74
N ALA A 20 -7.14 -1.33 -5.70
CA ALA A 20 -6.17 -2.02 -6.53
C ALA A 20 -5.88 -3.44 -6.02
N LEU A 21 -5.72 -3.62 -4.70
CA LEU A 21 -5.54 -4.94 -4.07
C LEU A 21 -6.73 -5.87 -4.33
N GLY A 22 -7.95 -5.35 -4.34
CA GLY A 22 -9.15 -6.13 -4.65
C GLY A 22 -9.15 -6.79 -6.03
N LYS A 23 -8.29 -6.32 -6.95
CA LYS A 23 -8.16 -6.87 -8.32
C LYS A 23 -7.06 -7.92 -8.45
N LEU A 24 -6.18 -8.04 -7.46
CA LEU A 24 -5.07 -8.99 -7.49
C LEU A 24 -5.55 -10.43 -7.34
N GLN A 25 -4.85 -11.35 -7.99
CA GLN A 25 -4.92 -12.79 -7.75
C GLN A 25 -3.99 -13.19 -6.58
N PRO A 26 -4.23 -14.35 -5.93
CA PRO A 26 -3.30 -14.90 -4.93
C PRO A 26 -1.87 -14.99 -5.48
N GLY A 27 -0.89 -14.58 -4.67
CA GLY A 27 0.53 -14.51 -5.04
C GLY A 27 0.95 -13.26 -5.82
N GLU A 28 0.01 -12.45 -6.31
CA GLU A 28 0.36 -11.18 -6.98
C GLU A 28 0.72 -10.08 -5.99
N THR A 29 1.51 -9.11 -6.49
CA THR A 29 2.05 -8.02 -5.69
C THR A 29 1.71 -6.64 -6.23
N LEU A 30 1.45 -5.73 -5.28
CA LEU A 30 1.29 -4.29 -5.50
C LEU A 30 2.32 -3.55 -4.66
N THR A 31 3.10 -2.70 -5.32
CA THR A 31 3.95 -1.72 -4.63
C THR A 31 3.25 -0.37 -4.62
N ILE A 32 3.19 0.29 -3.47
CA ILE A 32 2.70 1.66 -3.33
C ILE A 32 3.80 2.58 -2.84
N ILE A 33 3.70 3.87 -3.17
CA ILE A 33 4.58 4.93 -2.64
C ILE A 33 3.69 6.00 -2.00
N ASN A 34 3.95 6.33 -0.73
CA ASN A 34 3.17 7.30 0.03
C ASN A 34 4.10 8.34 0.67
N ASP A 35 3.63 9.59 0.83
CA ASP A 35 4.41 10.65 1.52
C ASP A 35 4.61 10.37 3.01
N ARG A 36 3.76 9.51 3.59
CA ARG A 36 3.73 9.21 5.02
C ARG A 36 3.48 7.73 5.22
N ARG A 37 3.93 7.22 6.37
CA ARG A 37 3.68 5.84 6.79
C ARG A 37 2.17 5.60 6.95
N PRO A 38 1.54 4.68 6.19
CA PRO A 38 0.09 4.54 6.17
C PRO A 38 -0.43 3.62 7.29
N MET A 39 -0.42 4.11 8.54
CA MET A 39 -0.76 3.30 9.72
C MET A 39 -2.13 2.61 9.64
N PHE A 40 -3.19 3.34 9.24
CA PHE A 40 -4.53 2.76 9.07
C PHE A 40 -4.63 1.73 7.94
N LEU A 41 -3.76 1.81 6.94
CA LEU A 41 -3.73 0.80 5.88
C LEU A 41 -3.20 -0.52 6.42
N TYR A 42 -2.16 -0.49 7.27
CA TYR A 42 -1.57 -1.72 7.83
C TYR A 42 -2.57 -2.55 8.61
N GLU A 43 -3.39 -1.92 9.46
CA GLU A 43 -4.47 -2.59 10.19
C GLU A 43 -5.42 -3.31 9.22
N GLN A 44 -5.82 -2.64 8.13
CA GLN A 44 -6.68 -3.26 7.11
C GLN A 44 -5.98 -4.39 6.33
N LEU A 45 -4.69 -4.27 6.05
CA LEU A 45 -3.93 -5.33 5.38
C LEU A 45 -3.86 -6.59 6.24
N ASP A 46 -3.62 -6.42 7.55
CA ASP A 46 -3.59 -7.51 8.52
C ASP A 46 -4.96 -8.19 8.64
N GLU A 47 -6.04 -7.41 8.75
CA GLU A 47 -7.43 -7.92 8.78
C GLU A 47 -7.80 -8.72 7.53
N LEU A 48 -7.30 -8.30 6.37
CA LEU A 48 -7.56 -8.94 5.08
C LEU A 48 -6.55 -10.05 4.73
N GLY A 49 -5.56 -10.30 5.58
CA GLY A 49 -4.57 -11.37 5.40
C GLY A 49 -3.51 -11.11 4.33
N TYR A 50 -3.25 -9.85 3.97
CA TYR A 50 -2.15 -9.50 3.07
C TYR A 50 -0.81 -9.54 3.81
N LYS A 51 0.25 -9.94 3.10
CA LYS A 51 1.63 -9.75 3.57
C LYS A 51 2.17 -8.45 3.04
N TYR A 52 2.98 -7.74 3.81
CA TYR A 52 3.61 -6.52 3.33
C TYR A 52 4.98 -6.26 3.93
N GLU A 53 5.80 -5.54 3.17
CA GLU A 53 7.10 -5.02 3.58
C GLU A 53 7.14 -3.52 3.33
N THR A 54 7.78 -2.77 4.23
CA THR A 54 7.87 -1.30 4.14
C THR A 54 9.31 -0.87 4.18
N THR A 55 9.67 0.06 3.29
CA THR A 55 10.98 0.71 3.25
C THR A 55 10.79 2.22 3.18
N GLU A 56 11.44 2.94 4.08
CA GLU A 56 11.58 4.39 3.98
C GLU A 56 12.63 4.72 2.93
N ARG A 57 12.33 5.71 2.08
CA ARG A 57 13.17 6.15 0.97
C ARG A 57 13.94 7.40 1.36
N GLU A 58 15.01 7.69 0.61
CA GLU A 58 15.86 8.86 0.83
C GLU A 58 15.10 10.20 0.74
N ASP A 59 14.01 10.25 -0.03
CA ASP A 59 13.15 11.44 -0.16
C ASP A 59 12.11 11.58 0.97
N GLY A 60 12.18 10.72 2.00
CA GLY A 60 11.25 10.68 3.13
C GLY A 60 9.91 10.01 2.81
N SER A 61 9.71 9.53 1.58
CA SER A 61 8.51 8.75 1.23
C SER A 61 8.65 7.29 1.67
N PHE A 62 7.53 6.59 1.73
CA PHE A 62 7.45 5.19 2.11
C PHE A 62 7.05 4.35 0.93
N GLN A 63 7.87 3.35 0.59
CA GLN A 63 7.50 2.29 -0.34
C GLN A 63 6.98 1.09 0.43
N ILE A 64 5.83 0.57 0.04
CA ILE A 64 5.22 -0.62 0.63
C ILE A 64 4.96 -1.62 -0.47
N THR A 65 5.52 -2.82 -0.36
CA THR A 65 5.21 -3.94 -1.25
C THR A 65 4.22 -4.85 -0.53
N ILE A 66 3.06 -5.07 -1.14
CA ILE A 66 1.92 -5.80 -0.58
C ILE A 66 1.65 -7.02 -1.46
N THR A 67 1.60 -8.19 -0.87
CA THR A 67 1.38 -9.48 -1.55
C THR A 67 0.07 -10.08 -1.09
N LYS A 68 -0.77 -10.48 -2.04
CA LYS A 68 -2.00 -11.22 -1.74
C LYS A 68 -1.67 -12.67 -1.39
N GLY A 69 -2.16 -13.13 -0.24
CA GLY A 69 -2.04 -14.51 0.20
C GLY A 69 -2.72 -15.50 -0.75
#